data_AF-A0A4Y9Y010-F1
#
_entry.id   AF-A0A4Y9Y010-F1
#
_cell.length_a   1.000
_cell.length_b   1.000
_cell.length_c   1.000
_cell.angle_alpha   90.00
_cell.angle_beta   90.00
_cell.angle_gamma   90.00
#
_symmetry.space_group_name_H-M   'P 1'
#
loop_
_entity.id
_entity.type
_entity.pdbx_description
1 polymer ?
#
loop_
_entity_poly.entity_id
_entity_poly.type
_entity_poly.pdbx_seq_one_letter_code
_entity_poly.pdbx_strand_id
1 'polypeptide(L)'
;MNDICCVVDCGTPSEKGFQTCQEPTHRALEHVGTEHRSAMFQLRKRLEQSERAQLEDALGNDAGEVAADEVVEVDKDGECDGKDEAGNLKPRARFGRRRTHNEQLCVATCGIIVGRATMFGSEAPNGCREFLRQVYPTTTSLPNFIFFDNACKLKKHIDAVGDHHFDACALPVDVFHMKSNHKGSDTYCGFFCNPARFPDLIQGGKWRFNSSAAEMTNAWLGGFQAIVREMREDRYDFFLDEMIKQRNRMFIADLRNRGARPYHIPRTALLD
;
A
#
# COMPACT_ATOMS: atom_id res chain seq x y z
N MET A 1 21.11 -10.27 11.73
CA MET A 1 21.74 -9.16 11.03
C MET A 1 21.60 -9.45 9.56
N ASN A 2 21.34 -8.45 8.72
CA ASN A 2 21.45 -8.66 7.28
C ASN A 2 22.94 -8.85 6.98
N ASP A 3 23.30 -9.92 6.27
CA ASP A 3 24.69 -10.16 5.84
C ASP A 3 25.06 -9.32 4.60
N ILE A 4 24.20 -8.39 4.21
CA ILE A 4 24.30 -7.53 3.01
C ILE A 4 24.31 -6.07 3.47
N CYS A 5 25.12 -5.26 2.80
CA CYS A 5 25.24 -3.83 3.01
C CYS A 5 23.88 -3.12 3.06
N CYS A 6 23.68 -2.23 4.04
CA CYS A 6 22.43 -1.49 4.21
C CYS A 6 22.27 -0.27 3.27
N VAL A 7 23.19 -0.06 2.33
CA VAL A 7 23.06 0.96 1.28
C VAL A 7 22.14 0.46 0.18
N VAL A 8 21.18 1.30 -0.23
CA VAL A 8 20.21 0.98 -1.27
C VAL A 8 20.97 0.66 -2.57
N ASP A 9 20.54 -0.40 -3.25
CA ASP A 9 21.16 -0.94 -4.47
C ASP A 9 22.58 -1.52 -4.31
N CYS A 10 23.07 -1.68 -3.07
CA CYS A 10 24.32 -2.34 -2.76
C CYS A 10 24.13 -3.83 -2.45
N GLY A 11 24.65 -4.71 -3.30
CA GLY A 11 24.56 -6.17 -3.12
C GLY A 11 25.76 -6.81 -2.39
N THR A 12 26.74 -6.03 -1.93
CA THR A 12 27.95 -6.58 -1.30
C THR A 12 27.72 -6.95 0.17
N PRO A 13 28.45 -7.97 0.69
CA PRO A 13 28.32 -8.35 2.09
C PRO A 13 28.70 -7.23 3.07
N SER A 14 28.00 -7.15 4.19
CA SER A 14 28.36 -6.25 5.29
C SER A 14 29.64 -6.75 5.98
N GLU A 15 30.51 -5.83 6.39
CA GLU A 15 31.71 -6.18 7.16
C GLU A 15 31.35 -6.56 8.60
N LYS A 16 32.11 -7.49 9.20
CA LYS A 16 31.86 -7.94 10.57
C LYS A 16 31.96 -6.76 11.55
N GLY A 17 30.89 -6.52 12.30
CA GLY A 17 30.79 -5.39 13.23
C GLY A 17 30.15 -4.13 12.64
N PHE A 18 29.79 -4.16 11.36
CA PHE A 18 29.18 -3.04 10.64
C PHE A 18 27.92 -3.46 9.87
N GLN A 19 27.09 -2.48 9.54
CA GLN A 19 25.90 -2.63 8.69
C GLN A 19 26.20 -2.33 7.21
N THR A 20 27.35 -1.69 6.90
CA THR A 20 27.80 -1.44 5.52
C THR A 20 29.03 -2.26 5.10
N CYS A 21 29.26 -2.38 3.80
CA CYS A 21 30.47 -2.98 3.24
C CYS A 21 31.69 -2.04 3.39
N GLN A 22 32.88 -2.47 2.93
CA GLN A 22 34.14 -1.71 3.06
C GLN A 22 34.22 -0.44 2.20
N GLU A 23 33.23 -0.17 1.36
CA GLU A 23 33.17 1.03 0.54
C GLU A 23 33.16 2.29 1.43
N PRO A 24 34.15 3.21 1.31
CA PRO A 24 34.29 4.36 2.20
C PRO A 24 33.04 5.25 2.26
N THR A 25 32.36 5.44 1.13
CA THR A 25 31.12 6.23 1.06
C THR A 25 29.96 5.57 1.83
N HIS A 26 29.92 4.23 1.87
CA HIS A 26 28.93 3.48 2.65
C HIS A 26 29.28 3.47 4.13
N ARG A 27 30.57 3.40 4.47
CA ARG A 27 31.04 3.48 5.85
C ARG A 27 30.72 4.84 6.47
N ALA A 28 30.92 5.93 5.72
CA ALA A 28 30.55 7.28 6.13
C ALA A 28 29.05 7.40 6.47
N LEU A 29 28.17 6.80 5.66
CA LEU A 29 26.73 6.77 5.95
C LEU A 29 26.45 6.11 7.30
N GLU A 30 27.15 5.04 7.65
CA GLU A 30 26.94 4.33 8.92
C GLU A 30 27.41 5.13 10.12
N HIS A 31 28.52 5.86 10.00
CA HIS A 31 28.98 6.77 11.04
C HIS A 31 27.95 7.88 11.30
N VAL A 32 27.50 8.57 10.25
CA VAL A 32 26.45 9.59 10.33
C VAL A 32 25.15 9.01 10.90
N GLY A 33 24.71 7.86 10.39
CA GLY A 33 23.52 7.17 10.89
C GLY A 33 23.64 6.72 12.35
N THR A 34 24.84 6.44 12.86
CA THR A 34 25.07 6.09 14.26
C THR A 34 24.99 7.31 15.18
N GLU A 35 25.48 8.47 14.74
CA GLU A 35 25.32 9.74 15.43
C GLU A 35 23.85 10.18 15.49
N HIS A 36 23.12 10.05 14.38
CA HIS A 36 21.67 10.28 14.31
C HIS A 36 20.87 9.28 15.16
N ARG A 37 21.35 8.04 15.36
CA ARG A 37 20.72 7.05 16.25
C ARG A 37 21.10 7.23 17.72
N SER A 38 21.91 8.24 18.08
CA SER A 38 22.21 8.51 19.48
C SER A 38 20.92 8.74 20.29
N ALA A 39 20.90 8.24 21.53
CA ALA A 39 19.71 8.30 22.38
C ALA A 39 19.19 9.75 22.56
N MET A 40 20.08 10.73 22.55
CA MET A 40 19.73 12.15 22.64
C MET A 40 19.04 12.69 21.39
N PHE A 41 19.47 12.29 20.20
CA PHE A 41 18.82 12.69 18.96
C PHE A 41 17.40 12.10 18.87
N GLN A 42 17.24 10.82 19.24
CA GLN A 42 15.92 10.17 19.31
C GLN A 42 14.99 10.83 20.34
N LEU A 43 15.51 11.24 21.50
CA LEU A 43 14.73 11.94 22.53
C LEU A 43 14.27 13.32 22.05
N ARG A 44 15.14 14.08 21.38
CA ARG A 44 14.78 15.39 20.80
C ARG A 44 13.70 15.26 19.73
N LYS A 45 13.83 14.29 18.82
CA LYS A 45 12.82 14.05 17.79
C LYS A 45 11.47 13.60 18.37
N ARG A 46 11.47 12.80 19.43
CA ARG A 46 10.23 12.43 20.15
C ARG A 46 9.57 13.63 20.81
N LEU A 47 10.34 14.56 21.34
CA LEU A 47 9.83 15.82 21.91
C LEU A 47 9.15 16.65 20.81
N GLU A 48 9.82 16.88 19.69
CA GLU A 48 9.29 17.63 18.54
C GLU A 48 8.03 16.99 17.94
N GLN A 49 7.98 15.66 17.86
CA GLN A 49 6.79 14.93 17.39
C GLN A 49 5.63 15.03 18.38
N SER A 50 5.90 15.00 19.68
CA SER A 50 4.87 15.22 20.71
C SER A 50 4.32 16.64 20.64
N GLU A 51 5.18 17.63 20.40
CA GLU A 51 4.78 19.04 20.24
C GLU A 51 3.94 19.25 18.97
N ARG A 52 4.30 18.60 17.85
CA ARG A 52 3.51 18.60 16.61
C ARG A 52 2.16 17.92 16.75
N ALA A 53 2.12 16.74 17.38
CA ALA A 53 0.87 16.00 17.60
C ALA A 53 -0.11 16.83 18.45
N GLN A 54 0.38 17.58 19.45
CA GLN A 54 -0.44 18.48 20.26
C GLN A 54 -1.02 19.67 19.44
N LEU A 55 -0.36 20.08 18.37
CA LEU A 55 -0.83 21.13 17.46
C LEU A 55 -1.83 20.60 16.43
N GLU A 56 -1.66 19.37 15.94
CA GLU A 56 -2.54 18.72 14.96
C GLU A 56 -3.88 18.27 15.58
N ASP A 57 -3.86 17.80 16.84
CA ASP A 57 -5.06 17.43 17.60
C ASP A 57 -5.97 18.65 17.88
N ALA A 58 -5.38 19.87 17.91
CA ALA A 58 -6.12 21.13 18.00
C ALA A 58 -6.74 21.59 16.66
N LEU A 59 -6.32 21.01 15.53
CA LEU A 59 -6.73 21.40 14.16
C LEU A 59 -7.60 20.35 13.44
N GLY A 60 -7.87 19.20 14.07
CA GLY A 60 -8.91 18.26 13.64
C GLY A 60 -8.70 17.60 12.28
N ASN A 61 -7.44 17.38 11.87
CA ASN A 61 -7.14 16.65 10.62
C ASN A 61 -6.82 15.18 10.92
N ASP A 62 -7.77 14.29 10.64
CA ASP A 62 -7.58 12.83 10.60
C ASP A 62 -6.95 12.42 9.26
N ALA A 63 -5.69 12.82 9.06
CA ALA A 63 -4.84 12.24 8.04
C ALA A 63 -3.68 11.57 8.77
N GLY A 64 -3.82 10.27 9.04
CA GLY A 64 -2.74 9.44 9.57
C GLY A 64 -1.52 9.48 8.65
N GLU A 65 -0.63 10.43 8.87
CA GLU A 65 0.63 10.56 8.17
C GLU A 65 1.54 9.40 8.62
N VAL A 66 1.68 8.40 7.75
CA VAL A 66 2.70 7.35 7.93
C VAL A 66 4.06 8.00 7.79
N ALA A 67 4.72 8.23 8.93
CA ALA A 67 6.05 8.82 9.02
C ALA A 67 7.03 8.12 8.05
N ALA A 68 7.53 8.89 7.08
CA ALA A 68 8.49 8.45 6.09
C ALA A 68 9.75 7.86 6.74
N ASP A 69 10.34 6.90 6.03
CA ASP A 69 11.57 6.20 6.38
C ASP A 69 12.72 7.17 6.70
N GLU A 70 13.51 6.88 7.75
CA GLU A 70 14.76 7.61 8.03
C GLU A 70 15.84 7.13 7.06
N VAL A 71 15.76 7.59 5.82
CA VAL A 71 16.83 7.45 4.83
C VAL A 71 17.85 8.54 5.12
N VAL A 72 19.07 8.13 5.45
CA VAL A 72 20.18 9.09 5.60
C VAL A 72 20.79 9.28 4.21
N GLU A 73 20.68 10.51 3.70
CA GLU A 73 21.38 10.97 2.49
C GLU A 73 22.64 11.73 2.94
N VAL A 74 23.77 11.50 2.27
CA VAL A 74 25.01 12.26 2.55
C VAL A 74 25.54 12.84 1.25
N ASP A 75 25.77 14.15 1.26
CA ASP A 75 26.56 14.86 0.26
C ASP A 75 28.05 14.66 0.53
N LYS A 76 28.87 14.64 -0.53
CA LYS A 76 30.31 14.35 -0.45
C LYS A 76 31.09 15.31 0.47
N ASP A 77 30.51 16.44 0.87
CA ASP A 77 31.19 17.50 1.63
C ASP A 77 30.47 17.95 2.92
N GLY A 78 29.43 17.24 3.40
CA GLY A 78 28.91 17.43 4.76
C GLY A 78 28.23 18.78 5.08
N GLU A 79 27.83 19.57 4.08
CA GLU A 79 27.13 20.85 4.26
C GLU A 79 25.78 20.83 3.55
N CYS A 80 24.71 21.22 4.24
CA CYS A 80 23.37 21.25 3.67
C CYS A 80 23.14 22.54 2.88
N ASP A 81 23.13 22.46 1.55
CA ASP A 81 22.48 23.50 0.76
C ASP A 81 21.99 22.96 -0.58
N GLY A 82 20.69 23.19 -0.85
CA GLY A 82 20.10 23.22 -2.19
C GLY A 82 19.97 21.89 -2.96
N LYS A 83 18.81 21.70 -3.60
CA LYS A 83 18.62 20.65 -4.61
C LYS A 83 19.22 21.10 -5.94
N ASP A 84 20.23 20.39 -6.43
CA ASP A 84 20.72 20.52 -7.81
C ASP A 84 19.90 19.66 -8.79
N GLU A 85 19.72 20.17 -10.02
CA GLU A 85 18.96 19.55 -11.12
C GLU A 85 19.68 18.39 -11.85
N ALA A 86 20.81 17.89 -11.33
CA ALA A 86 21.46 16.69 -11.85
C ALA A 86 20.99 15.47 -11.04
N GLY A 87 20.23 14.58 -11.67
CA GLY A 87 19.60 13.41 -11.04
C GLY A 87 20.44 12.70 -9.98
N ASN A 88 19.83 12.47 -8.81
CA ASN A 88 20.45 11.89 -7.61
C ASN A 88 21.20 10.57 -7.89
N LEU A 89 22.53 10.65 -8.03
CA LEU A 89 23.46 9.52 -7.81
C LEU A 89 23.99 9.51 -6.36
N LYS A 90 23.23 10.07 -5.41
CA LYS A 90 23.62 10.14 -3.99
C LYS A 90 23.39 8.78 -3.33
N PRO A 91 24.40 8.14 -2.72
CA PRO A 91 24.21 6.87 -2.02
C PRO A 91 23.31 7.07 -0.81
N ARG A 92 22.26 6.25 -0.73
CA ARG A 92 21.24 6.29 0.32
C ARG A 92 21.40 5.08 1.22
N ALA A 93 21.55 5.27 2.53
CA ALA A 93 21.60 4.16 3.48
C ALA A 93 20.31 4.06 4.27
N ARG A 94 19.85 2.82 4.50
CA ARG A 94 18.68 2.54 5.33
C ARG A 94 19.10 1.74 6.56
N PHE A 95 19.17 2.46 7.68
CA PHE A 95 19.63 1.96 8.96
C PHE A 95 18.51 1.39 9.84
N GLY A 96 17.25 1.62 9.46
CA GLY A 96 16.04 1.16 10.13
C GLY A 96 15.35 0.00 9.41
N ARG A 97 14.32 -0.56 10.05
CA ARG A 97 13.44 -1.57 9.41
C ARG A 97 12.63 -0.93 8.29
N ARG A 98 12.45 -1.64 7.17
CA ARG A 98 11.49 -1.23 6.14
C ARG A 98 10.08 -1.24 6.76
N ARG A 99 9.45 -0.08 6.82
CA ARG A 99 8.03 0.02 7.16
C ARG A 99 7.18 -0.27 5.92
N THR A 100 6.04 -0.90 6.14
CA THR A 100 5.01 -1.10 5.13
C THR A 100 4.49 0.26 4.69
N HIS A 101 4.27 0.46 3.38
CA HIS A 101 3.63 1.69 2.90
C HIS A 101 2.13 1.63 3.20
N ASN A 102 1.47 0.54 2.79
CA ASN A 102 0.08 0.27 3.11
C ASN A 102 -0.22 -1.23 3.06
N GLU A 103 -1.30 -1.61 3.73
CA GLU A 103 -1.95 -2.90 3.55
C GLU A 103 -3.04 -2.77 2.48
N GLN A 104 -2.86 -3.48 1.38
CA GLN A 104 -3.85 -3.54 0.31
C GLN A 104 -4.83 -4.68 0.58
N LEU A 105 -6.12 -4.37 0.60
CA LEU A 105 -7.18 -5.36 0.69
C LEU A 105 -7.93 -5.50 -0.63
N CYS A 106 -8.33 -6.73 -0.95
CA CYS A 106 -9.37 -7.02 -1.93
C CYS A 106 -10.62 -7.45 -1.16
N VAL A 107 -11.71 -6.70 -1.33
CA VAL A 107 -12.95 -6.88 -0.58
C VAL A 107 -14.09 -7.11 -1.55
N ALA A 108 -14.80 -8.24 -1.40
CA ALA A 108 -16.01 -8.51 -2.15
C ALA A 108 -17.12 -7.52 -1.77
N THR A 109 -18.08 -7.29 -2.65
CA THR A 109 -19.18 -6.33 -2.43
C THR A 109 -20.06 -6.65 -1.22
N CYS A 110 -20.04 -7.89 -0.74
CA CYS A 110 -20.68 -8.33 0.49
C CYS A 110 -19.87 -8.02 1.77
N GLY A 111 -18.71 -7.36 1.66
CA GLY A 111 -17.84 -6.99 2.79
C GLY A 111 -16.82 -8.06 3.19
N ILE A 112 -16.81 -9.22 2.55
CA ILE A 112 -15.84 -10.29 2.81
C ILE A 112 -14.49 -9.94 2.21
N ILE A 113 -13.42 -10.04 3.01
CA ILE A 113 -12.05 -9.86 2.52
C ILE A 113 -11.65 -11.14 1.78
N VAL A 114 -11.27 -11.01 0.51
CA VAL A 114 -10.87 -12.13 -0.35
C VAL A 114 -9.36 -12.20 -0.57
N GLY A 115 -8.64 -11.11 -0.31
CA GLY A 115 -7.19 -11.06 -0.38
C GLY A 115 -6.60 -9.91 0.42
N ARG A 116 -5.34 -10.07 0.83
CA ARG A 116 -4.50 -9.04 1.46
C ARG A 116 -3.12 -9.09 0.82
N ALA A 117 -2.49 -7.93 0.65
CA ALA A 117 -1.07 -7.83 0.35
C ALA A 117 -0.44 -6.64 1.07
N THR A 118 0.75 -6.86 1.59
CA THR A 118 1.60 -5.80 2.13
C THR A 118 2.35 -5.11 0.99
N MET A 119 2.12 -3.82 0.80
CA MET A 119 2.81 -3.03 -0.21
C MET A 119 4.02 -2.32 0.43
N PHE A 120 5.20 -2.54 -0.13
CA PHE A 120 6.44 -1.92 0.34
C PHE A 120 6.80 -0.73 -0.56
N GLY A 121 6.98 0.45 0.04
CA GLY A 121 7.47 1.66 -0.65
C GLY A 121 6.40 2.50 -1.33
N SER A 122 5.49 1.92 -2.12
CA SER A 122 4.35 2.63 -2.72
C SER A 122 3.24 1.70 -3.20
N GLU A 123 2.03 2.23 -3.33
CA GLU A 123 0.91 1.58 -4.03
C GLU A 123 1.05 1.78 -5.55
N ALA A 124 2.13 1.23 -6.12
CA ALA A 124 2.37 1.35 -7.55
C ALA A 124 1.35 0.51 -8.36
N PRO A 125 0.94 0.98 -9.56
CA PRO A 125 0.03 0.22 -10.44
C PRO A 125 0.48 -1.23 -10.70
N ASN A 126 1.80 -1.46 -10.78
CA ASN A 126 2.35 -2.80 -10.94
C ASN A 126 2.12 -3.68 -9.70
N GLY A 127 2.28 -3.14 -8.48
CA GLY A 127 2.02 -3.87 -7.25
C GLY A 127 0.55 -4.29 -7.15
N CYS A 128 -0.37 -3.38 -7.49
CA CYS A 128 -1.80 -3.70 -7.56
C CYS A 128 -2.12 -4.75 -8.63
N ARG A 129 -1.48 -4.68 -9.82
CA ARG A 129 -1.62 -5.71 -10.87
C ARG A 129 -1.18 -7.09 -10.36
N GLU A 130 0.02 -7.20 -9.81
CA GLU A 130 0.54 -8.47 -9.27
C GLU A 130 -0.33 -9.02 -8.15
N PHE A 131 -0.77 -8.16 -7.24
CA PHE A 131 -1.70 -8.53 -6.18
C PHE A 131 -3.01 -9.11 -6.74
N LEU A 132 -3.63 -8.45 -7.72
CA LEU A 132 -4.86 -8.96 -8.34
C LEU A 132 -4.66 -10.28 -9.07
N ARG A 133 -3.49 -10.51 -9.70
CA ARG A 133 -3.17 -11.83 -10.31
C ARG A 133 -2.98 -12.92 -9.25
N GLN A 134 -2.48 -12.59 -8.07
CA GLN A 134 -2.38 -13.56 -6.97
C GLN A 134 -3.76 -13.91 -6.40
N VAL A 135 -4.64 -12.92 -6.25
CA VAL A 135 -6.02 -13.13 -5.77
C VAL A 135 -6.85 -13.88 -6.82
N TYR A 136 -6.68 -13.54 -8.10
CA TYR A 136 -7.41 -14.10 -9.24
C TYR A 136 -6.42 -14.70 -10.26
N PRO A 137 -5.88 -15.91 -10.00
CA PRO A 137 -4.80 -16.49 -10.79
C PRO A 137 -5.19 -16.93 -12.20
N THR A 138 -6.49 -17.07 -12.48
CA THR A 138 -7.01 -17.44 -13.80
C THR A 138 -8.01 -16.41 -14.30
N THR A 139 -8.21 -16.33 -15.61
CA THR A 139 -9.27 -15.50 -16.22
C THR A 139 -10.66 -15.92 -15.75
N THR A 140 -10.88 -17.22 -15.51
CA THR A 140 -12.12 -17.78 -14.95
C THR A 140 -12.38 -17.32 -13.51
N SER A 141 -11.32 -17.13 -12.71
CA SER A 141 -11.43 -16.60 -11.34
C SER A 141 -11.66 -15.09 -11.27
N LEU A 142 -11.34 -14.37 -12.35
CA LEU A 142 -11.37 -12.92 -12.38
C LEU A 142 -12.83 -12.41 -12.42
N PRO A 143 -13.23 -11.48 -11.53
CA PRO A 143 -14.56 -10.90 -11.60
C PRO A 143 -14.70 -10.01 -12.84
N ASN A 144 -15.92 -9.84 -13.34
CA ASN A 144 -16.18 -8.95 -14.48
C ASN A 144 -15.89 -7.48 -14.17
N PHE A 145 -15.89 -7.09 -12.90
CA PHE A 145 -15.67 -5.73 -12.45
C PHE A 145 -14.78 -5.70 -11.22
N ILE A 146 -13.76 -4.85 -11.24
CA ILE A 146 -12.95 -4.52 -10.06
C ILE A 146 -13.02 -3.01 -9.86
N PHE A 147 -13.45 -2.61 -8.67
CA PHE A 147 -13.52 -1.22 -8.26
C PHE A 147 -12.25 -0.83 -7.53
N PHE A 148 -11.64 0.25 -7.99
CA PHE A 148 -10.42 0.77 -7.42
C PHE A 148 -10.38 2.28 -7.66
N ASP A 149 -10.02 3.06 -6.64
CA ASP A 149 -10.00 4.51 -6.73
C ASP A 149 -9.03 4.97 -7.83
N ASN A 150 -7.89 4.29 -7.97
CA ASN A 150 -6.87 4.59 -8.96
C ASN A 150 -6.92 3.62 -10.16
N ALA A 151 -8.10 3.09 -10.48
CA ALA A 151 -8.34 2.15 -11.58
C ALA A 151 -7.82 2.67 -12.93
N CYS A 152 -7.86 3.98 -13.17
CA CYS A 152 -7.37 4.59 -14.39
C CYS A 152 -5.86 4.41 -14.59
N LYS A 153 -5.04 4.55 -13.53
CA LYS A 153 -3.59 4.32 -13.60
C LYS A 153 -3.27 2.84 -13.71
N LEU A 154 -4.04 1.99 -13.02
CA LEU A 154 -3.93 0.54 -13.16
C LEU A 154 -4.21 0.09 -14.59
N LYS A 155 -5.30 0.58 -15.20
CA LYS A 155 -5.68 0.23 -16.58
C LYS A 155 -4.66 0.74 -17.60
N LYS A 156 -4.16 1.98 -17.45
CA LYS A 156 -3.05 2.50 -18.26
C LYS A 156 -1.81 1.60 -18.19
N HIS A 157 -1.46 1.13 -17.00
CA HIS A 157 -0.33 0.23 -16.80
C HIS A 157 -0.55 -1.14 -17.45
N ILE A 158 -1.72 -1.76 -17.25
CA ILE A 158 -2.11 -3.04 -17.86
C ILE A 158 -2.04 -2.97 -19.39
N ASP A 159 -2.53 -1.88 -19.99
CA ASP A 159 -2.48 -1.69 -21.44
C ASP A 159 -1.04 -1.48 -21.93
N ALA A 160 -0.24 -0.67 -21.21
CA ALA A 160 1.14 -0.37 -21.60
C ALA A 160 2.05 -1.60 -21.58
N VAL A 161 1.81 -2.54 -20.66
CA VAL A 161 2.57 -3.79 -20.54
C VAL A 161 1.97 -4.94 -21.36
N GLY A 162 0.83 -4.73 -22.02
CA GLY A 162 0.17 -5.75 -22.86
C GLY A 162 -0.35 -6.95 -22.06
N ASP A 163 -0.89 -6.72 -20.86
CA ASP A 163 -1.38 -7.79 -20.00
C ASP A 163 -2.84 -8.18 -20.30
N HIS A 164 -3.00 -9.25 -21.06
CA HIS A 164 -4.30 -9.82 -21.47
C HIS A 164 -5.09 -10.53 -20.37
N HIS A 165 -4.53 -10.71 -19.16
CA HIS A 165 -5.22 -11.36 -18.05
C HIS A 165 -6.52 -10.66 -17.65
N PHE A 166 -6.56 -9.34 -17.83
CA PHE A 166 -7.65 -8.48 -17.40
C PHE A 166 -8.60 -8.07 -18.53
N ASP A 167 -8.49 -8.66 -19.73
CA ASP A 167 -9.27 -8.25 -20.91
C ASP A 167 -10.79 -8.39 -20.70
N ALA A 168 -11.21 -9.39 -19.93
CA ALA A 168 -12.61 -9.63 -19.58
C ALA A 168 -13.08 -8.89 -18.31
N CYS A 169 -12.22 -8.08 -17.70
CA CYS A 169 -12.51 -7.33 -16.47
C CYS A 169 -12.54 -5.83 -16.73
N ALA A 170 -13.67 -5.22 -16.41
CA ALA A 170 -13.80 -3.77 -16.40
C ALA A 170 -13.24 -3.16 -15.10
N LEU A 171 -12.61 -2.00 -15.25
CA LEU A 171 -11.96 -1.25 -14.17
C LEU A 171 -12.57 0.15 -14.02
N PRO A 172 -13.82 0.27 -13.55
CA PRO A 172 -14.42 1.57 -13.27
C PRO A 172 -13.71 2.29 -12.11
N VAL A 173 -13.50 3.60 -12.26
CA VAL A 173 -13.12 4.49 -11.15
C VAL A 173 -14.36 4.90 -10.35
N ASP A 174 -14.18 5.33 -9.11
CA ASP A 174 -15.30 5.90 -8.35
C ASP A 174 -15.77 7.26 -8.94
N VAL A 175 -17.06 7.58 -8.73
CA VAL A 175 -17.68 8.82 -9.21
C VAL A 175 -16.98 10.06 -8.63
N PHE A 176 -16.52 10.00 -7.37
CA PHE A 176 -15.73 11.08 -6.76
C PHE A 176 -14.39 11.24 -7.45
N HIS A 177 -13.67 10.14 -7.75
CA HIS A 177 -12.39 10.20 -8.47
C HIS A 177 -12.54 10.93 -9.81
N MET A 178 -13.60 10.64 -10.56
CA MET A 178 -13.87 11.34 -11.83
C MET A 178 -14.12 12.84 -11.64
N LYS A 179 -14.77 13.23 -10.54
CA LYS A 179 -15.09 14.64 -10.24
C LYS A 179 -13.91 15.43 -9.68
N SER A 180 -13.07 14.81 -8.84
CA SER A 180 -12.05 15.51 -8.05
C SER A 180 -10.64 15.41 -8.63
N ASN A 181 -10.31 14.31 -9.33
CA ASN A 181 -8.91 13.97 -9.62
C ASN A 181 -8.54 14.12 -11.11
N HIS A 182 -9.50 14.30 -12.00
CA HIS A 182 -9.25 14.51 -13.42
C HIS A 182 -9.75 15.88 -13.88
N LYS A 183 -8.91 16.59 -14.63
CA LYS A 183 -9.38 17.70 -15.48
C LYS A 183 -10.23 17.08 -16.60
N GLY A 184 -11.23 17.80 -17.10
CA GLY A 184 -12.11 17.32 -18.19
C GLY A 184 -11.38 16.89 -19.48
N SER A 185 -10.09 17.19 -19.59
CA SER A 185 -9.20 16.76 -20.68
C SER A 185 -8.54 15.39 -20.49
N ASP A 186 -8.70 14.69 -19.35
CA ASP A 186 -8.22 13.29 -19.21
C ASP A 186 -9.18 12.33 -19.93
N THR A 187 -8.99 12.23 -21.24
CA THR A 187 -9.85 11.44 -22.13
C THR A 187 -9.76 9.94 -21.83
N TYR A 188 -8.63 9.46 -21.31
CA TYR A 188 -8.45 8.03 -21.05
C TYR A 188 -9.36 7.54 -19.92
N CYS A 189 -9.37 8.23 -18.77
CA CYS A 189 -10.23 7.85 -17.65
C CYS A 189 -11.71 7.90 -18.05
N GLY A 190 -12.12 8.97 -18.74
CA GLY A 190 -13.48 9.13 -19.26
C GLY A 190 -13.89 8.05 -20.27
N PHE A 191 -12.94 7.54 -21.07
CA PHE A 191 -13.24 6.54 -22.09
C PHE A 191 -13.24 5.10 -21.56
N PHE A 192 -12.28 4.74 -20.71
CA PHE A 192 -12.07 3.35 -20.29
C PHE A 192 -12.61 3.03 -18.89
N CYS A 193 -12.66 4.02 -17.98
CA CYS A 193 -12.93 3.80 -16.56
C CYS A 193 -14.20 4.50 -16.06
N ASN A 194 -14.96 5.18 -16.94
CA ASN A 194 -16.12 5.96 -16.54
C ASN A 194 -17.29 5.08 -16.06
N PRO A 195 -17.78 5.24 -14.81
CA PRO A 195 -18.96 4.57 -14.29
C PRO A 195 -20.19 4.56 -15.21
N ALA A 196 -20.42 5.66 -15.94
CA ALA A 196 -21.57 5.79 -16.82
C ALA A 196 -21.55 4.80 -18.00
N ARG A 197 -20.40 4.18 -18.29
CA ARG A 197 -20.28 3.12 -19.30
C ARG A 197 -20.77 1.75 -18.81
N PHE A 198 -21.06 1.63 -17.51
CA PHE A 198 -21.47 0.38 -16.88
C PHE A 198 -22.87 0.55 -16.26
N PRO A 199 -23.92 0.75 -17.09
CA PRO A 199 -25.27 1.04 -16.60
C PRO A 199 -25.84 -0.08 -15.73
N ASP A 200 -25.41 -1.33 -15.93
CA ASP A 200 -25.79 -2.47 -15.11
C ASP A 200 -25.32 -2.36 -13.65
N LEU A 201 -24.27 -1.57 -13.40
CA LEU A 201 -23.75 -1.31 -12.06
C LEU A 201 -24.45 -0.14 -11.37
N ILE A 202 -25.33 0.58 -12.07
CA ILE A 202 -26.03 1.77 -11.57
C ILE A 202 -27.54 1.50 -11.46
N GLN A 203 -28.15 1.99 -10.39
CA GLN A 203 -29.59 2.01 -10.19
C GLN A 203 -29.99 3.31 -9.51
N GLY A 204 -30.88 4.09 -10.15
CA GLY A 204 -31.33 5.38 -9.62
C GLY A 204 -30.19 6.39 -9.41
N GLY A 205 -29.15 6.35 -10.23
CA GLY A 205 -27.98 7.23 -10.12
C GLY A 205 -26.99 6.88 -9.00
N LYS A 206 -27.15 5.71 -8.37
CA LYS A 206 -26.26 5.19 -7.32
C LYS A 206 -25.72 3.81 -7.72
N TRP A 207 -24.60 3.40 -7.13
CA TRP A 207 -24.08 2.04 -7.26
C TRP A 207 -25.10 1.01 -6.78
N ARG A 208 -25.25 -0.09 -7.51
CA ARG A 208 -26.12 -1.22 -7.11
C ARG A 208 -25.57 -2.05 -5.96
N PHE A 209 -24.28 -1.92 -5.70
CA PHE A 209 -23.55 -2.62 -4.66
C PHE A 209 -23.01 -1.62 -3.63
N ASN A 210 -22.55 -2.14 -2.49
CA ASN A 210 -21.94 -1.32 -1.47
C ASN A 210 -20.53 -0.87 -1.90
N SER A 211 -20.42 0.35 -2.45
CA SER A 211 -19.14 0.95 -2.85
C SER A 211 -18.24 1.31 -1.66
N SER A 212 -18.79 1.43 -0.45
CA SER A 212 -18.04 1.74 0.77
C SER A 212 -17.53 0.50 1.51
N ALA A 213 -17.78 -0.71 0.99
CA ALA A 213 -17.36 -1.95 1.65
C ALA A 213 -15.85 -2.02 1.89
N ALA A 214 -15.04 -1.58 0.91
CA ALA A 214 -13.59 -1.52 1.03
C ALA A 214 -13.15 -0.48 2.08
N GLU A 215 -13.71 0.72 2.03
CA GLU A 215 -13.42 1.82 2.97
C GLU A 215 -13.73 1.45 4.42
N MET A 216 -14.92 0.91 4.69
CA MET A 216 -15.31 0.45 6.03
C MET A 216 -14.39 -0.68 6.53
N THR A 217 -13.93 -1.54 5.61
CA THR A 217 -13.02 -2.64 5.95
C THR A 217 -11.62 -2.13 6.25
N ASN A 218 -11.13 -1.13 5.50
CA ASN A 218 -9.86 -0.47 5.77
C ASN A 218 -9.89 0.25 7.13
N ALA A 219 -10.99 0.93 7.47
CA ALA A 219 -11.16 1.55 8.78
C ALA A 219 -11.10 0.52 9.92
N TRP A 220 -11.75 -0.63 9.75
CA TRP A 220 -11.66 -1.74 10.71
C TRP A 220 -10.22 -2.26 10.84
N LEU A 221 -9.51 -2.48 9.73
CA LEU A 221 -8.11 -2.93 9.76
C LEU A 221 -7.20 -1.89 10.42
N GLY A 222 -7.47 -0.61 10.18
CA GLY A 222 -6.80 0.54 10.78
C GLY A 222 -6.81 0.52 12.31
N GLY A 223 -7.86 -0.05 12.92
CA GLY A 223 -7.95 -0.22 14.38
C GLY A 223 -6.85 -1.08 14.99
N PHE A 224 -6.13 -1.89 14.20
CA PHE A 224 -5.02 -2.72 14.68
C PHE A 224 -3.64 -2.09 14.50
N GLN A 225 -3.54 -0.91 13.86
CA GLN A 225 -2.25 -0.28 13.53
C GLN A 225 -1.33 -0.14 14.74
N ALA A 226 -1.85 0.30 15.89
CA ALA A 226 -1.08 0.43 17.12
C ALA A 226 -0.52 -0.90 17.65
N ILE A 227 -1.25 -2.01 17.43
CA ILE A 227 -0.85 -3.35 17.88
C ILE A 227 0.26 -3.90 16.99
N VAL A 228 0.12 -3.74 15.67
CA VAL A 228 1.03 -4.34 14.70
C VAL A 228 2.29 -3.50 14.44
N ARG A 229 2.31 -2.23 14.86
CA ARG A 229 3.35 -1.23 14.57
C ARG A 229 4.79 -1.72 14.77
N GLU A 230 5.04 -2.45 15.85
CA GLU A 230 6.40 -2.89 16.24
C GLU A 230 6.62 -4.41 16.06
N MET A 231 5.65 -5.08 15.44
CA MET A 231 5.77 -6.50 15.15
C MET A 231 6.86 -6.77 14.10
N ARG A 232 7.49 -7.94 14.21
CA ARG A 232 8.29 -8.49 13.11
C ARG A 232 7.34 -9.01 12.03
N GLU A 233 7.81 -9.07 10.80
CA GLU A 233 7.05 -9.48 9.60
C GLU A 233 6.24 -10.77 9.82
N ASP A 234 6.88 -11.82 10.34
CA ASP A 234 6.24 -13.10 10.64
C ASP A 234 5.03 -12.97 11.59
N ARG A 235 5.16 -12.14 12.62
CA ARG A 235 4.08 -11.88 13.60
C ARG A 235 3.03 -10.93 13.05
N TYR A 236 3.46 -9.95 12.26
CA TYR A 236 2.61 -8.96 11.60
C TYR A 236 1.63 -9.67 10.67
N ASP A 237 2.15 -10.51 9.77
CA ASP A 237 1.33 -11.25 8.81
C ASP A 237 0.40 -12.24 9.49
N PHE A 238 0.95 -13.05 10.40
CA PHE A 238 0.15 -14.02 11.16
C PHE A 238 -1.01 -13.34 11.90
N PHE A 239 -0.73 -12.21 12.57
CA PHE A 239 -1.75 -11.49 13.33
C PHE A 239 -2.86 -10.96 12.41
N LEU A 240 -2.51 -10.23 11.35
CA LEU A 240 -3.50 -9.66 10.44
C LEU A 240 -4.33 -10.75 9.75
N ASP A 241 -3.70 -11.83 9.30
CA ASP A 241 -4.39 -12.93 8.64
C ASP A 241 -5.39 -13.62 9.57
N GLU A 242 -5.03 -13.84 10.85
CA GLU A 242 -5.96 -14.40 11.84
C GLU A 242 -7.10 -13.43 12.16
N MET A 243 -6.83 -12.13 12.28
CA MET A 243 -7.89 -11.12 12.47
C MET A 243 -8.87 -11.09 11.29
N ILE A 244 -8.36 -11.16 10.06
CA ILE A 244 -9.18 -11.22 8.84
C ILE A 244 -10.03 -12.49 8.81
N LYS A 245 -9.43 -13.64 9.14
CA LYS A 245 -10.16 -14.93 9.19
C LYS A 245 -11.27 -14.90 10.22
N GLN A 246 -11.02 -14.35 11.41
CA GLN A 246 -12.05 -14.20 12.45
C GLN A 246 -13.17 -13.25 12.00
N ARG A 247 -12.82 -12.07 11.47
CA ARG A 247 -13.80 -11.11 10.94
C ARG A 247 -14.68 -11.76 9.88
N ASN A 248 -14.09 -12.42 8.89
CA ASN A 248 -14.84 -13.04 7.80
C ASN A 248 -15.81 -14.10 8.33
N ARG A 249 -15.43 -14.93 9.33
CA ARG A 249 -16.35 -15.89 9.96
C ARG A 249 -17.54 -15.20 10.62
N MET A 250 -17.30 -14.14 11.39
CA MET A 250 -18.35 -13.36 12.04
C MET A 250 -19.28 -12.71 11.01
N PHE A 251 -18.70 -12.11 9.97
CA PHE A 251 -19.46 -11.44 8.92
C PHE A 251 -20.30 -12.41 8.09
N ILE A 252 -19.78 -13.60 7.79
CA ILE A 252 -20.55 -14.67 7.12
C ILE A 252 -21.73 -15.11 8.00
N ALA A 253 -21.54 -15.25 9.31
CA ALA A 253 -22.62 -15.61 10.22
C ALA A 253 -23.71 -14.51 10.27
N ASP A 254 -23.31 -13.24 10.37
CA ASP A 254 -24.23 -12.10 10.33
C ASP A 254 -24.99 -12.01 9.00
N LEU A 255 -24.30 -12.17 7.86
CA LEU A 255 -24.94 -12.23 6.55
C LEU A 255 -26.01 -13.33 6.48
N ARG A 256 -25.70 -14.53 6.98
CA ARG A 256 -26.67 -15.64 7.04
C ARG A 256 -27.85 -15.32 7.95
N ASN A 257 -27.62 -14.70 9.11
CA ASN A 257 -28.69 -14.28 10.02
C ASN A 257 -29.61 -13.23 9.39
N ARG A 258 -29.08 -12.38 8.50
CA ARG A 258 -29.85 -11.41 7.69
C ARG A 258 -30.54 -12.03 6.46
N GLY A 259 -30.47 -13.35 6.30
CA GLY A 259 -31.06 -14.06 5.17
C GLY A 259 -30.27 -13.99 3.86
N ALA A 260 -29.06 -13.40 3.88
CA ALA A 260 -28.17 -13.44 2.73
C ALA A 260 -27.57 -14.84 2.54
N ARG A 261 -27.07 -15.10 1.33
CA ARG A 261 -26.54 -16.42 0.93
C ARG A 261 -25.07 -16.31 0.49
N PRO A 262 -24.13 -16.01 1.40
CA PRO A 262 -22.71 -16.05 1.06
C PRO A 262 -22.33 -17.48 0.68
N TYR A 263 -21.66 -17.63 -0.45
CA TYR A 263 -21.21 -18.93 -0.96
C TYR A 263 -19.75 -18.84 -1.39
N HIS A 264 -19.06 -19.98 -1.34
CA HIS A 264 -17.74 -20.13 -1.93
C HIS A 264 -17.90 -20.73 -3.32
N ILE A 265 -17.26 -20.12 -4.31
CA ILE A 265 -17.13 -20.75 -5.62
C ILE A 265 -16.13 -21.90 -5.47
N PRO A 266 -16.48 -23.14 -5.86
CA PRO A 266 -15.56 -24.27 -5.80
C PRO A 266 -14.29 -23.96 -6.57
N ARG A 267 -13.12 -24.24 -5.98
CA ARG A 267 -11.82 -24.00 -6.63
C ARG A 267 -11.73 -24.66 -8.01
N THR A 268 -12.29 -25.85 -8.16
CA THR A 268 -12.33 -26.57 -9.44
C THR A 268 -13.05 -25.78 -10.53
N ALA A 269 -14.12 -25.05 -10.19
CA ALA A 269 -14.84 -24.22 -11.15
C ALA A 269 -14.08 -22.94 -11.56
N LEU A 270 -12.96 -22.63 -10.90
CA LEU A 270 -12.15 -21.44 -11.16
C LEU A 270 -10.77 -21.77 -11.75
N LEU A 271 -10.37 -23.03 -11.81
CA LEU A 271 -9.04 -23.45 -12.30
C LEU A 271 -9.03 -23.95 -13.74
N ASP A 272 -10.22 -24.03 -14.36
CA ASP A 272 -10.37 -24.40 -15.78
C ASP A 272 -10.02 -23.23 -16.70
#